data_AF-A0A1Y0IF09-F1
#
_entry.id   AF-A0A1Y0IF09-F1
#
_cell.length_a   1.000
_cell.length_b   1.000
_cell.length_c   1.000
_cell.angle_alpha   90.00
_cell.angle_beta   90.00
_cell.angle_gamma   90.00
#
_symmetry.space_group_name_H-M   'P 1'
#
loop_
_entity.id
_entity.type
_entity.pdbx_description
1 polymer ?
#
loop_
_entity_poly.entity_id
_entity_poly.type
_entity_poly.pdbx_seq_one_letter_code
_entity_poly.pdbx_strand_id
1 'polypeptide(L)'
;MYLPGTHPELVDLLIEQFNTTIELLVKHLPPNHSSVDLLPTTAYHNIVGAGQVGVVMKGFLQACWGEKTVFILQPGDLILQSRSQSGICLLAEDPVTVHIWENRAFYEHIATHPEALNLWQKAILLQNSVFAHAYAAATKKGLRPTAGFTRYIEGDIILHQGDLADNVYTMLKGSAKVLVNKTEVGEIHEGEIFGAIACLTAGRRSATVMATSSCTVMAVPKEEFVELLHAQPETCLKLIETMANQIISMNARLSNSEQDFY
;
A
#
# COMPACT_ATOMS: atom_id res chain seq x y z
N MET A 1 -12.56 -5.95 19.75
CA MET A 1 -11.90 -5.08 18.77
C MET A 1 -12.66 -5.23 17.47
N TYR A 2 -12.96 -4.12 16.81
CA TYR A 2 -13.66 -4.10 15.53
C TYR A 2 -12.79 -3.47 14.46
N LEU A 3 -12.64 -4.13 13.31
CA LEU A 3 -11.92 -3.57 12.15
C LEU A 3 -12.95 -3.03 11.15
N PRO A 4 -12.95 -1.73 10.82
CA PRO A 4 -13.85 -1.18 9.82
C PRO A 4 -13.44 -1.62 8.41
N GLY A 5 -14.43 -1.74 7.52
CA GLY A 5 -14.25 -2.09 6.11
C GLY A 5 -14.34 -3.58 5.80
N THR A 6 -14.28 -3.93 4.51
CA THR A 6 -14.37 -5.32 4.05
C THR A 6 -13.04 -6.04 4.23
N HIS A 7 -13.06 -7.17 4.91
CA HIS A 7 -11.92 -8.08 5.07
C HIS A 7 -12.37 -9.53 4.81
N PRO A 8 -11.42 -10.46 4.57
CA PRO A 8 -11.75 -11.86 4.34
C PRO A 8 -12.45 -12.50 5.55
N GLU A 9 -13.30 -13.51 5.33
CA GLU A 9 -14.01 -14.25 6.41
C GLU A 9 -13.06 -14.81 7.48
N LEU A 10 -11.83 -15.19 7.09
CA LEU A 10 -10.81 -15.63 8.03
C LEU A 10 -10.47 -14.55 9.07
N VAL A 11 -10.45 -13.28 8.66
CA VAL A 11 -10.16 -12.15 9.56
C VAL A 11 -11.32 -11.95 10.54
N ASP A 12 -12.57 -12.09 10.10
CA ASP A 12 -13.75 -12.04 10.98
C ASP A 12 -13.67 -13.13 12.06
N LEU A 13 -13.36 -14.38 11.67
CA LEU A 13 -13.19 -15.50 12.60
C LEU A 13 -12.06 -15.23 13.61
N LEU A 14 -10.94 -14.67 13.17
CA LEU A 14 -9.82 -14.33 14.05
C LEU A 14 -10.21 -13.21 15.04
N ILE A 15 -11.00 -12.23 14.61
CA ILE A 15 -11.52 -11.16 15.47
C ILE A 15 -12.47 -11.74 16.52
N GLU A 16 -13.37 -12.65 16.15
CA GLU A 16 -14.29 -13.31 17.09
C GLU A 16 -13.52 -14.12 18.15
N GLN A 17 -12.52 -14.89 17.73
CA GLN A 17 -11.65 -15.64 18.64
C GLN A 17 -10.85 -14.72 19.56
N PHE A 18 -10.36 -13.59 19.02
CA PHE A 18 -9.66 -12.58 19.79
C PHE A 18 -10.58 -12.00 20.87
N ASN A 19 -11.76 -11.53 20.49
CA ASN A 19 -12.73 -10.91 21.41
C ASN A 19 -13.14 -11.89 22.52
N THR A 20 -13.41 -13.15 22.19
CA THR A 20 -13.72 -14.19 23.17
C THR A 20 -12.55 -14.42 24.15
N THR A 21 -11.32 -14.44 23.63
CA THR A 21 -10.11 -14.62 24.46
C THR A 21 -9.92 -13.45 25.41
N ILE A 22 -10.15 -12.22 24.95
CA ILE A 22 -10.08 -11.01 25.76
C ILE A 22 -11.16 -11.03 26.85
N GLU A 23 -12.39 -11.38 26.53
CA GLU A 23 -13.49 -11.42 27.52
C GLU A 23 -13.17 -12.39 28.67
N LEU A 24 -12.54 -13.53 28.36
CA LEU A 24 -12.04 -14.46 29.37
C LEU A 24 -10.88 -13.86 30.16
N LEU A 25 -9.89 -13.27 29.48
CA LEU A 25 -8.72 -12.67 30.11
C LEU A 25 -9.09 -11.56 31.10
N VAL A 26 -10.06 -10.70 30.76
CA VAL A 26 -10.52 -9.59 31.61
C VAL A 26 -10.99 -10.10 32.99
N LYS A 27 -11.54 -11.32 33.06
CA LYS A 27 -11.99 -11.96 34.31
C LYS A 27 -10.83 -12.38 35.23
N HIS A 28 -9.61 -12.47 34.69
CA HIS A 28 -8.39 -12.84 35.41
C HIS A 28 -7.39 -11.67 35.56
N LEU A 29 -7.85 -10.43 35.40
CA LEU A 29 -6.99 -9.27 35.61
C LEU A 29 -6.81 -8.97 37.11
N PRO A 30 -5.69 -8.35 37.50
CA PRO A 30 -5.48 -7.94 38.88
C PRO A 30 -6.61 -7.02 39.37
N PRO A 31 -7.00 -7.08 40.65
CA PRO A 31 -8.07 -6.23 41.17
C PRO A 31 -7.67 -4.75 41.24
N ASN A 32 -6.37 -4.46 41.44
CA ASN A 32 -5.87 -3.09 41.58
C ASN A 32 -5.70 -2.43 40.20
N HIS A 33 -6.52 -1.43 39.93
CA HIS A 33 -6.50 -0.60 38.74
C HIS A 33 -6.89 0.85 39.08
N SER A 34 -6.48 1.77 38.22
CA SER A 34 -6.98 3.15 38.22
C SER A 34 -8.10 3.28 37.20
N SER A 35 -9.12 4.09 37.47
CA SER A 35 -10.16 4.41 36.49
C SER A 35 -9.95 5.80 35.93
N VAL A 36 -10.07 5.95 34.62
CA VAL A 36 -9.97 7.22 33.90
C VAL A 36 -11.22 7.41 33.05
N ASP A 37 -11.90 8.52 33.26
CA ASP A 37 -12.99 8.95 32.39
C ASP A 37 -12.45 9.92 31.34
N LEU A 38 -12.63 9.55 30.08
CA LEU A 38 -12.23 10.30 28.91
C LEU A 38 -13.45 11.10 28.43
N LEU A 39 -13.22 12.38 28.18
CA LEU A 39 -14.24 13.27 27.63
C LEU A 39 -14.13 13.28 26.10
N PRO A 40 -15.22 13.61 25.39
CA PRO A 40 -15.16 13.86 23.97
C PRO A 40 -14.09 14.90 23.63
N THR A 41 -13.12 14.52 22.80
CA THR A 41 -12.00 15.40 22.40
C THR A 41 -11.43 15.01 21.05
N THR A 42 -10.55 15.84 20.50
CA THR A 42 -10.01 15.67 19.15
C THR A 42 -9.04 14.51 19.02
N ALA A 43 -8.20 14.22 20.01
CA ALA A 43 -7.34 13.03 20.02
C ALA A 43 -6.61 12.82 21.36
N TYR A 44 -6.69 11.59 21.88
CA TYR A 44 -5.82 11.08 22.92
C TYR A 44 -4.61 10.39 22.31
N HIS A 45 -3.43 10.87 22.65
CA HIS A 45 -2.16 10.29 22.21
C HIS A 45 -1.53 9.38 23.26
N ASN A 46 -1.98 9.49 24.52
CA ASN A 46 -1.44 8.77 25.66
C ASN A 46 -2.55 8.52 26.69
N ILE A 47 -3.47 7.58 26.40
CA ILE A 47 -4.42 7.10 27.42
C ILE A 47 -3.68 6.24 28.44
N VAL A 48 -2.83 5.34 27.94
CA VAL A 48 -1.99 4.46 28.75
C VAL A 48 -0.51 4.86 28.58
N GLY A 49 0.22 4.86 29.69
CA GLY A 49 1.66 5.11 29.72
C GLY A 49 2.48 3.94 29.16
N ALA A 50 3.80 4.10 29.13
CA ALA A 50 4.70 3.07 28.61
C ALA A 50 4.56 1.74 29.38
N GLY A 51 3.99 0.76 28.70
CA GLY A 51 3.72 -0.59 29.20
C GLY A 51 2.65 -0.69 30.29
N GLN A 52 1.84 0.36 30.48
CA GLN A 52 0.55 0.21 31.14
C GLN A 52 -0.44 -0.50 30.19
N VAL A 53 -1.43 -1.18 30.76
CA VAL A 53 -2.49 -1.85 30.02
C VAL A 53 -3.81 -1.21 30.38
N GLY A 54 -4.60 -0.84 29.38
CA GLY A 54 -5.94 -0.32 29.58
C GLY A 54 -7.00 -1.34 29.19
N VAL A 55 -8.20 -1.21 29.75
CA VAL A 55 -9.42 -1.91 29.29
C VAL A 55 -10.53 -0.89 29.15
N VAL A 56 -11.18 -0.87 27.99
CA VAL A 56 -12.37 -0.04 27.77
C VAL A 56 -13.53 -0.68 28.53
N MET A 57 -14.13 0.06 29.46
CA MET A 57 -15.25 -0.42 30.27
C MET A 57 -16.59 0.07 29.74
N LYS A 58 -16.63 1.30 29.23
CA LYS A 58 -17.82 1.95 28.67
C LYS A 58 -17.43 2.87 27.53
N GLY A 59 -18.30 2.98 26.52
CA GLY A 59 -18.08 3.82 25.35
C GLY A 59 -17.17 3.15 24.30
N PHE A 60 -16.83 3.91 23.27
CA PHE A 60 -16.03 3.44 22.13
C PHE A 60 -14.83 4.36 21.89
N LEU A 61 -13.69 3.76 21.56
CA LEU A 61 -12.51 4.50 21.13
C LEU A 61 -12.17 4.14 19.69
N GLN A 62 -12.01 5.14 18.84
CA GLN A 62 -11.53 4.96 17.48
C GLN A 62 -10.01 5.11 17.44
N ALA A 63 -9.31 4.11 16.91
CA ALA A 63 -7.89 4.23 16.63
C ALA A 63 -7.69 4.78 15.22
N CYS A 64 -7.09 5.96 15.11
CA CYS A 64 -6.95 6.71 13.87
C CYS A 64 -5.47 6.89 13.49
N TRP A 65 -5.16 6.71 12.21
CA TRP A 65 -3.87 7.11 11.62
C TRP A 65 -4.14 8.17 10.55
N GLY A 66 -3.78 9.42 10.86
CA GLY A 66 -4.24 10.57 10.08
C GLY A 66 -5.76 10.70 10.13
N GLU A 67 -6.42 10.78 8.97
CA GLU A 67 -7.88 10.82 8.86
C GLU A 67 -8.54 9.42 8.80
N LYS A 68 -7.75 8.34 8.79
CA LYS A 68 -8.26 6.98 8.61
C LYS A 68 -8.43 6.27 9.94
N THR A 69 -9.65 5.81 10.22
CA THR A 69 -9.92 4.86 11.30
C THR A 69 -9.36 3.48 10.94
N VAL A 70 -8.48 2.94 11.79
CA VAL A 70 -7.79 1.67 11.61
C VAL A 70 -8.54 0.53 12.32
N PHE A 71 -9.01 0.78 13.53
CA PHE A 71 -9.86 -0.14 14.31
C PHE A 71 -10.62 0.63 15.39
N ILE A 72 -11.65 0.01 15.96
CA ILE A 72 -12.47 0.55 17.04
C ILE A 72 -12.36 -0.39 18.25
N LEU A 73 -12.14 0.19 19.42
CA LEU A 73 -12.15 -0.49 20.70
C LEU A 73 -13.52 -0.28 21.36
N GLN A 74 -14.10 -1.37 21.83
CA GLN A 74 -15.42 -1.46 22.43
C GLN A 74 -15.30 -1.90 23.89
N PRO A 75 -16.38 -1.86 24.70
CA PRO A 75 -16.35 -2.37 26.06
C PRO A 75 -15.83 -3.82 26.11
N GLY A 76 -14.83 -4.05 26.96
CA GLY A 76 -14.09 -5.31 27.08
C GLY A 76 -12.74 -5.32 26.37
N ASP A 77 -12.48 -4.40 25.44
CA ASP A 77 -11.24 -4.42 24.66
C ASP A 77 -10.03 -3.86 25.41
N LEU A 78 -8.86 -4.49 25.17
CA LEU A 78 -7.59 -4.03 25.70
C LEU A 78 -7.03 -2.84 24.90
N ILE A 79 -6.52 -1.85 25.63
CA ILE A 79 -5.67 -0.78 25.12
C ILE A 79 -4.21 -1.19 25.38
N LEU A 80 -3.53 -1.64 24.33
CA LEU A 80 -2.14 -2.13 24.37
C LEU A 80 -1.13 -1.15 23.76
N GLN A 81 -1.58 0.03 23.35
CA GLN A 81 -0.75 1.00 22.64
C GLN A 81 0.15 1.75 23.61
N SER A 82 1.41 1.32 23.70
CA SER A 82 2.48 2.07 24.38
C SER A 82 2.97 3.24 23.51
N ARG A 83 3.63 4.22 24.14
CA ARG A 83 4.25 5.43 23.54
C ARG A 83 5.11 5.21 22.27
N SER A 84 5.46 3.96 21.94
CA SER A 84 6.29 3.60 20.79
C SER A 84 5.56 3.50 19.44
N GLN A 85 4.22 3.54 19.40
CA GLN A 85 3.47 3.57 18.13
C GLN A 85 3.26 5.02 17.66
N SER A 86 4.34 5.68 17.25
CA SER A 86 4.30 7.04 16.68
C SER A 86 3.47 7.07 15.40
N GLY A 87 2.18 7.43 15.51
CA GLY A 87 1.30 7.66 14.35
C GLY A 87 -0.18 7.30 14.55
N ILE A 88 -0.52 6.46 15.53
CA ILE A 88 -1.92 6.13 15.86
C ILE A 88 -2.38 6.95 17.07
N CYS A 89 -3.51 7.65 16.94
CA CYS A 89 -4.18 8.33 18.05
C CYS A 89 -5.54 7.68 18.36
N LEU A 90 -6.02 7.84 19.58
CA LEU A 90 -7.31 7.33 20.04
C LEU A 90 -8.30 8.48 20.16
N LEU A 91 -9.45 8.39 19.49
CA LEU A 91 -10.49 9.40 19.49
C LEU A 91 -11.70 8.88 20.26
N ALA A 92 -12.20 9.70 21.18
CA ALA A 92 -13.43 9.45 21.92
C ALA A 92 -14.48 10.46 21.42
N GLU A 93 -15.53 9.98 20.74
CA GLU A 93 -16.65 10.84 20.30
C GLU A 93 -17.66 11.06 21.45
N ASP A 94 -17.82 10.05 22.29
CA ASP A 94 -18.63 10.05 23.50
C ASP A 94 -17.76 9.85 24.75
N PRO A 95 -18.28 10.11 25.96
CA PRO A 95 -17.56 9.78 27.19
C PRO A 95 -17.19 8.30 27.27
N VAL A 96 -15.91 7.99 27.54
CA VAL A 96 -15.38 6.62 27.64
C VAL A 96 -14.76 6.41 29.01
N THR A 97 -15.08 5.30 29.67
CA THR A 97 -14.41 4.90 30.91
C THR A 97 -13.38 3.82 30.59
N VAL A 98 -12.15 4.03 31.05
CA VAL A 98 -11.03 3.10 30.87
C VAL A 98 -10.46 2.73 32.23
N HIS A 99 -10.29 1.43 32.49
CA HIS A 99 -9.51 0.95 33.61
C HIS A 99 -8.06 0.75 33.18
N ILE A 100 -7.10 1.18 33.99
CA ILE A 100 -5.67 1.17 33.68
C ILE A 100 -4.93 0.42 34.78
N TRP A 101 -4.10 -0.54 34.37
CA TRP A 101 -3.21 -1.28 35.24
C TRP A 101 -1.76 -0.82 35.05
N GLU A 102 -1.06 -0.70 36.17
CA GLU A 102 0.37 -0.44 36.17
C GLU A 102 1.14 -1.64 35.61
N ASN A 103 2.14 -1.35 34.77
CA ASN A 103 2.95 -2.31 34.03
C ASN A 103 3.38 -3.51 34.89
N ARG A 104 4.11 -3.22 35.97
CA ARG A 104 4.71 -4.26 36.81
C ARG A 104 3.68 -5.17 37.48
N ALA A 105 2.67 -4.58 38.10
CA ALA A 105 1.65 -5.33 38.84
C ALA A 105 0.81 -6.21 37.90
N PHE A 106 0.52 -5.71 36.68
CA PHE A 106 -0.16 -6.48 35.66
C PHE A 106 0.65 -7.72 35.26
N TYR A 107 1.90 -7.54 34.83
CA TYR A 107 2.70 -8.67 34.35
C TYR A 107 3.08 -9.66 35.45
N GLU A 108 3.34 -9.21 36.68
CA GLU A 108 3.58 -10.10 37.83
C GLU A 108 2.34 -10.97 38.14
N HIS A 109 1.13 -10.39 38.07
CA HIS A 109 -0.10 -11.14 38.25
C HIS A 109 -0.32 -12.16 37.13
N ILE A 110 -0.21 -11.74 35.87
CA ILE A 110 -0.37 -12.64 34.71
C ILE A 110 0.65 -13.79 34.78
N ALA A 111 1.91 -13.51 35.12
CA ALA A 111 2.96 -14.53 35.21
C ALA A 111 2.71 -15.58 36.32
N THR A 112 1.98 -15.21 37.38
CA THR A 112 1.68 -16.11 38.51
C THR A 112 0.40 -16.91 38.32
N HIS A 113 -0.39 -16.63 37.28
CA HIS A 113 -1.67 -17.30 36.99
C HIS A 113 -1.61 -17.98 35.61
N PRO A 114 -1.41 -19.31 35.54
CA PRO A 114 -1.20 -20.02 34.28
C PRO A 114 -2.32 -19.82 33.23
N GLU A 115 -3.58 -19.75 33.68
CA GLU A 115 -4.74 -19.51 32.81
C GLU A 115 -4.70 -18.10 32.20
N ALA A 116 -4.45 -17.08 33.03
CA ALA A 116 -4.32 -15.70 32.59
C ALA A 116 -3.13 -15.53 31.64
N LEU A 117 -2.01 -16.19 31.92
CA LEU A 117 -0.82 -16.20 31.06
C LEU A 117 -1.12 -16.78 29.67
N ASN A 118 -1.83 -17.92 29.62
CA ASN A 118 -2.21 -18.56 28.36
C ASN A 118 -3.16 -17.66 27.55
N LEU A 119 -4.19 -17.11 28.20
CA LEU A 119 -5.12 -16.17 27.57
C LEU A 119 -4.41 -14.92 27.06
N TRP A 120 -3.48 -14.36 27.83
CA TRP A 120 -2.64 -13.23 27.42
C TRP A 120 -1.80 -13.55 26.18
N GLN A 121 -1.07 -14.66 26.19
CA GLN A 121 -0.25 -15.09 25.05
C GLN A 121 -1.11 -15.32 23.80
N LYS A 122 -2.24 -16.00 23.96
CA LYS A 122 -3.20 -16.23 22.89
C LYS A 122 -3.77 -14.92 22.33
N ALA A 123 -4.10 -13.96 23.20
CA ALA A 123 -4.58 -12.64 22.78
C ALA A 123 -3.56 -11.91 21.92
N ILE A 124 -2.30 -11.85 22.34
CA ILE A 124 -1.22 -11.19 21.57
C ILE A 124 -0.99 -11.88 20.22
N LEU A 125 -1.01 -13.22 20.18
CA LEU A 125 -0.87 -13.99 18.94
C LEU A 125 -2.04 -13.77 17.98
N LEU A 126 -3.27 -13.77 18.50
CA LEU A 126 -4.48 -13.52 17.71
C LEU A 126 -4.50 -12.09 17.16
N GLN A 127 -4.14 -11.09 17.97
CA GLN A 127 -4.05 -9.71 17.53
C GLN A 127 -3.03 -9.53 16.38
N ASN A 128 -1.84 -10.13 16.53
CA ASN A 128 -0.84 -10.13 15.46
C ASN A 128 -1.36 -10.82 14.20
N SER A 129 -2.09 -11.94 14.36
CA SER A 129 -2.69 -12.66 13.24
C SER A 129 -3.76 -11.83 12.53
N VAL A 130 -4.65 -11.17 13.26
CA VAL A 130 -5.66 -10.25 12.70
C VAL A 130 -4.98 -9.17 11.87
N PHE A 131 -3.99 -8.47 12.43
CA PHE A 131 -3.31 -7.39 11.70
C PHE A 131 -2.49 -7.89 10.51
N ALA A 132 -1.81 -9.04 10.61
CA ALA A 132 -1.07 -9.60 9.49
C ALA A 132 -2.00 -9.96 8.31
N HIS A 133 -3.15 -10.57 8.59
CA HIS A 133 -4.11 -10.96 7.56
C HIS A 133 -4.90 -9.76 7.03
N ALA A 134 -5.28 -8.81 7.89
CA ALA A 134 -5.90 -7.55 7.48
C ALA A 134 -4.94 -6.73 6.61
N TYR A 135 -3.66 -6.68 6.98
CA TYR A 135 -2.62 -6.04 6.16
C TYR A 135 -2.46 -6.77 4.84
N ALA A 136 -2.36 -8.10 4.81
CA ALA A 136 -2.26 -8.89 3.59
C ALA A 136 -3.46 -8.71 2.65
N ALA A 137 -4.67 -8.56 3.21
CA ALA A 137 -5.88 -8.28 2.44
C ALA A 137 -5.92 -6.83 1.92
N ALA A 138 -5.45 -5.88 2.73
CA ALA A 138 -5.42 -4.46 2.37
C ALA A 138 -4.24 -4.09 1.46
N THR A 139 -3.16 -4.87 1.48
CA THR A 139 -2.09 -4.74 0.50
C THR A 139 -2.61 -5.27 -0.82
N LYS A 140 -2.83 -4.34 -1.75
CA LYS A 140 -2.89 -4.70 -3.17
C LYS A 140 -1.69 -5.59 -3.44
N LYS A 141 -1.88 -6.75 -4.07
CA LYS A 141 -0.77 -7.57 -4.60
C LYS A 141 0.19 -6.59 -5.26
N GLY A 142 1.35 -6.37 -4.65
CA GLY A 142 2.39 -5.63 -5.31
C GLY A 142 2.76 -6.50 -6.49
N LEU A 143 2.23 -6.21 -7.68
CA LEU A 143 2.85 -6.66 -8.90
C LEU A 143 4.24 -6.01 -8.86
N ARG A 144 5.22 -6.75 -8.37
CA ARG A 144 6.54 -6.67 -8.96
C ARG A 144 6.32 -7.32 -10.31
N PRO A 145 6.26 -6.54 -11.41
CA PRO A 145 6.28 -7.20 -12.69
C PRO A 145 7.48 -8.14 -12.69
N THR A 146 7.39 -9.27 -13.38
CA THR A 146 8.56 -10.12 -13.64
C THR A 146 9.43 -9.38 -14.65
N ALA A 147 9.88 -8.19 -14.27
CA ALA A 147 10.40 -7.18 -15.15
C ALA A 147 11.84 -7.60 -15.46
N GLY A 148 12.05 -8.04 -16.70
CA GLY A 148 13.39 -8.15 -17.22
C GLY A 148 13.98 -6.76 -17.32
N PHE A 149 15.04 -6.49 -16.54
CA PHE A 149 15.89 -5.33 -16.78
C PHE A 149 16.88 -5.71 -17.88
N THR A 150 16.75 -5.06 -19.03
CA THR A 150 17.68 -5.26 -20.14
C THR A 150 18.50 -3.99 -20.33
N ARG A 151 19.81 -4.18 -20.47
CA ARG A 151 20.72 -3.09 -20.85
C ARG A 151 20.98 -3.14 -22.35
N TYR A 152 20.95 -1.97 -22.94
CA TYR A 152 21.26 -1.75 -24.35
C TYR A 152 22.41 -0.74 -24.45
N ILE A 153 23.30 -0.92 -25.41
CA ILE A 153 24.33 0.06 -25.76
C ILE A 153 23.83 0.94 -26.92
N GLU A 154 24.54 2.03 -27.17
CA GLU A 154 24.23 2.90 -28.30
C GLU A 154 24.22 2.12 -29.62
N GLY A 155 23.19 2.31 -30.43
CA GLY A 155 22.98 1.61 -31.69
C GLY A 155 22.17 0.32 -31.60
N ASP A 156 21.96 -0.23 -30.39
CA ASP A 156 21.14 -1.42 -30.23
C ASP A 156 19.67 -1.16 -30.56
N ILE A 157 19.02 -2.14 -31.19
CA ILE A 157 17.58 -2.10 -31.45
C ILE A 157 16.83 -2.72 -30.28
N ILE A 158 15.99 -1.91 -29.63
CA ILE A 158 15.16 -2.31 -28.49
C ILE A 158 13.86 -2.96 -28.99
N LEU A 159 13.27 -2.39 -30.05
CA LEU A 159 12.04 -2.87 -30.69
C LEU A 159 12.20 -2.80 -32.21
N HIS A 160 11.72 -3.80 -32.95
CA HIS A 160 11.63 -3.74 -34.40
C HIS A 160 10.20 -3.46 -34.87
N GLN A 161 10.07 -2.57 -35.85
CA GLN A 161 8.82 -2.33 -36.56
C GLN A 161 8.30 -3.63 -37.19
N GLY A 162 7.01 -3.91 -37.02
CA GLY A 162 6.35 -5.10 -37.56
C GLY A 162 6.33 -6.30 -36.61
N ASP A 163 7.11 -6.29 -35.52
CA ASP A 163 7.10 -7.39 -34.55
C ASP A 163 5.77 -7.49 -33.80
N LEU A 164 5.50 -8.68 -33.26
CA LEU A 164 4.39 -8.87 -32.32
C LEU A 164 4.67 -8.12 -31.00
N ALA A 165 3.61 -7.61 -30.39
CA ALA A 165 3.70 -6.73 -29.25
C ALA A 165 3.19 -7.42 -27.97
N ASP A 166 4.11 -8.10 -27.28
CA ASP A 166 3.79 -8.87 -26.07
C ASP A 166 4.20 -8.15 -24.76
N ASN A 167 5.05 -7.12 -24.87
CA ASN A 167 5.59 -6.36 -23.73
C ASN A 167 5.47 -4.84 -23.92
N VAL A 168 5.26 -4.13 -22.82
CA VAL A 168 5.36 -2.67 -22.70
C VAL A 168 6.68 -2.33 -22.00
N TYR A 169 7.31 -1.23 -22.40
CA TYR A 169 8.65 -0.88 -21.95
C TYR A 169 8.66 0.47 -21.25
N THR A 170 9.54 0.65 -20.27
CA THR A 170 9.83 1.93 -19.63
C THR A 170 11.33 2.21 -19.73
N MET A 171 11.68 3.41 -20.19
CA MET A 171 13.07 3.87 -20.19
C MET A 171 13.45 4.29 -18.78
N LEU A 172 14.30 3.52 -18.10
CA LEU A 172 14.74 3.85 -16.74
C LEU A 172 15.97 4.74 -16.71
N LYS A 173 16.78 4.70 -17.77
CA LYS A 173 17.97 5.53 -17.93
C LYS A 173 18.39 5.53 -19.38
N GLY A 174 18.82 6.68 -19.90
CA GLY A 174 19.33 6.84 -21.27
C GLY A 174 18.29 7.42 -22.23
N SER A 175 18.62 7.40 -23.52
CA SER A 175 17.74 7.87 -24.59
C SER A 175 17.75 6.93 -25.79
N ALA A 176 16.65 6.95 -26.54
CA ALA A 176 16.49 6.21 -27.78
C ALA A 176 15.76 7.05 -28.82
N LYS A 177 15.91 6.70 -30.09
CA LYS A 177 15.14 7.29 -31.19
C LYS A 177 14.15 6.30 -31.77
N VAL A 178 13.04 6.85 -32.29
CA VAL A 178 11.94 6.11 -32.88
C VAL A 178 12.01 6.28 -34.40
N LEU A 179 12.07 5.18 -35.13
CA LEU A 179 12.24 5.11 -36.57
C LEU A 179 11.02 4.42 -37.21
N VAL A 180 10.40 5.05 -38.20
CA VAL A 180 9.39 4.41 -39.07
C VAL A 180 9.95 4.36 -40.47
N ASN A 181 10.07 3.16 -41.04
CA ASN A 181 10.66 2.96 -42.36
C ASN A 181 12.05 3.64 -42.53
N LYS A 182 12.87 3.59 -41.46
CA LYS A 182 14.20 4.23 -41.34
C LYS A 182 14.22 5.76 -41.24
N THR A 183 13.06 6.42 -41.25
CA THR A 183 12.95 7.85 -40.98
C THR A 183 12.69 8.07 -39.50
N GLU A 184 13.42 9.00 -38.90
CA GLU A 184 13.25 9.35 -37.49
C GLU A 184 11.97 10.16 -37.27
N VAL A 185 11.10 9.66 -36.39
CA VAL A 185 9.78 10.24 -36.10
C VAL A 185 9.63 10.74 -34.67
N GLY A 186 10.58 10.42 -33.78
CA GLY A 186 10.56 10.87 -32.40
C GLY A 186 11.74 10.37 -31.59
N GLU A 187 11.78 10.76 -30.33
CA GLU A 187 12.80 10.37 -29.34
C GLU A 187 12.09 9.87 -28.08
N ILE A 188 12.81 9.06 -27.29
CA ILE A 188 12.37 8.50 -26.01
C ILE A 188 13.42 8.84 -24.96
N HIS A 189 12.95 9.39 -23.85
CA HIS A 189 13.77 9.84 -22.72
C HIS A 189 13.49 9.04 -21.45
N GLU A 190 14.33 9.26 -20.43
CA GLU A 190 14.17 8.66 -19.11
C GLU A 190 12.80 8.97 -18.50
N GLY A 191 12.16 7.94 -17.96
CA GLY A 191 10.81 8.00 -17.38
C GLY A 191 9.68 7.72 -18.37
N GLU A 192 9.94 7.74 -19.68
CA GLU A 192 8.89 7.55 -20.69
C GLU A 192 8.53 6.08 -20.91
N ILE A 193 7.24 5.85 -21.17
CA ILE A 193 6.68 4.53 -21.49
C ILE A 193 6.54 4.40 -23.00
N PHE A 194 7.06 3.31 -23.56
CA PHE A 194 7.02 3.06 -25.00
C PHE A 194 6.61 1.62 -25.34
N GLY A 195 6.20 1.41 -26.59
CA GLY A 195 5.65 0.12 -27.04
C GLY A 195 4.24 -0.18 -26.53
N ALA A 196 3.62 0.71 -25.75
CA ALA A 196 2.30 0.49 -25.15
C ALA A 196 1.16 0.36 -26.19
N ILE A 197 1.19 1.19 -27.25
CA ILE A 197 0.11 1.26 -28.25
C ILE A 197 -0.17 -0.11 -28.86
N ALA A 198 0.87 -0.76 -29.42
CA ALA A 198 0.72 -2.05 -30.10
C ALA A 198 0.25 -3.16 -29.14
N CYS A 199 0.70 -3.15 -27.89
CA CYS A 199 0.23 -4.10 -26.87
C CYS A 199 -1.26 -3.89 -26.55
N LEU A 200 -1.70 -2.64 -26.38
CA LEU A 200 -3.07 -2.31 -26.01
C LEU A 200 -4.06 -2.48 -27.16
N THR A 201 -3.65 -2.22 -28.40
CA THR A 201 -4.51 -2.36 -29.59
C THR A 201 -4.45 -3.75 -30.24
N ALA A 202 -3.71 -4.69 -29.66
CA ALA A 202 -3.46 -6.04 -30.22
C ALA A 202 -2.87 -5.98 -31.65
N GLY A 203 -1.99 -5.01 -31.88
CA GLY A 203 -1.34 -4.76 -33.17
C GLY A 203 0.12 -5.18 -33.22
N ARG A 204 0.75 -4.95 -34.38
CA ARG A 204 2.20 -5.04 -34.56
C ARG A 204 2.89 -3.75 -34.13
N ARG A 205 4.18 -3.81 -33.81
CA ARG A 205 4.99 -2.62 -33.51
C ARG A 205 4.93 -1.64 -34.69
N SER A 206 4.51 -0.40 -34.44
CA SER A 206 4.37 0.64 -35.45
C SER A 206 5.71 1.26 -35.88
N ALA A 207 6.74 1.13 -35.05
CA ALA A 207 8.05 1.73 -35.27
C ALA A 207 9.17 0.87 -34.66
N THR A 208 10.38 1.07 -35.17
CA THR A 208 11.63 0.56 -34.59
C THR A 208 12.11 1.55 -33.53
N VAL A 209 12.58 1.05 -32.39
CA VAL A 209 13.20 1.88 -31.34
C VAL A 209 14.66 1.49 -31.23
N MET A 210 15.57 2.46 -31.39
CA MET A 210 17.01 2.25 -31.37
C MET A 210 17.66 3.14 -30.33
N ALA A 211 18.51 2.57 -29.48
CA ALA A 211 19.22 3.28 -28.43
C ALA A 211 20.17 4.33 -29.01
N THR A 212 20.13 5.55 -28.49
CA THR A 212 21.05 6.65 -28.82
C THR A 212 22.09 6.89 -27.73
N SER A 213 21.93 6.22 -26.57
CA SER A 213 22.93 6.16 -25.50
C SER A 213 22.90 4.77 -24.86
N SER A 214 23.76 4.53 -23.86
CA SER A 214 23.57 3.38 -22.98
C SER A 214 22.22 3.50 -22.26
N CYS A 215 21.35 2.49 -22.45
CA CYS A 215 20.00 2.47 -21.94
C CYS A 215 19.78 1.35 -20.92
N THR A 216 18.99 1.63 -19.90
CA THR A 216 18.41 0.61 -19.02
C THR A 216 16.91 0.63 -19.22
N VAL A 217 16.36 -0.50 -19.67
CA VAL A 217 14.95 -0.62 -20.04
C VAL A 217 14.31 -1.70 -19.19
N MET A 218 13.12 -1.41 -18.68
CA MET A 218 12.26 -2.38 -18.01
C MET A 218 11.19 -2.85 -18.98
N ALA A 219 11.09 -4.17 -19.18
CA ALA A 219 10.02 -4.79 -19.96
C ALA A 219 8.95 -5.38 -19.03
N VAL A 220 7.69 -5.14 -19.33
CA VAL A 220 6.53 -5.63 -18.58
C VAL A 220 5.57 -6.35 -19.55
N PRO A 221 5.19 -7.61 -19.27
CA PRO A 221 4.20 -8.33 -20.08
C PRO A 221 2.87 -7.58 -20.17
N LYS A 222 2.18 -7.69 -21.31
CA LYS A 222 0.91 -7.01 -21.56
C LYS A 222 -0.11 -7.25 -20.45
N GLU A 223 -0.28 -8.50 -20.02
CA GLU A 223 -1.26 -8.89 -19.01
C GLU A 223 -0.96 -8.20 -17.66
N GLU A 224 0.31 -8.22 -17.26
CA GLU A 224 0.79 -7.53 -16.05
C GLU A 224 0.67 -6.01 -16.15
N PHE A 225 0.88 -5.45 -17.35
CA PHE A 225 0.76 -4.00 -17.58
C PHE A 225 -0.68 -3.51 -17.41
N VAL A 226 -1.68 -4.25 -17.90
CA VAL A 226 -3.10 -3.91 -17.71
C VAL A 226 -3.47 -3.93 -16.23
N GLU A 227 -3.02 -4.96 -15.49
CA GLU A 227 -3.22 -5.02 -14.04
C GLU A 227 -2.54 -3.85 -13.30
N LEU A 228 -1.33 -3.46 -13.72
CA LEU A 228 -0.63 -2.29 -13.16
C LEU A 228 -1.39 -0.98 -13.36
N LEU A 229 -2.02 -0.78 -14.52
CA LEU A 229 -2.85 0.41 -14.77
C LEU A 229 -4.05 0.47 -13.81
N HIS A 230 -4.66 -0.67 -13.47
CA HIS A 230 -5.73 -0.73 -12.48
C HIS A 230 -5.22 -0.52 -11.04
N ALA A 231 -4.03 -1.04 -10.72
CA ALA A 231 -3.46 -0.97 -9.37
C ALA A 231 -2.91 0.42 -9.04
N GLN A 232 -2.27 1.08 -10.01
CA GLN A 232 -1.51 2.32 -9.86
C GLN A 232 -1.92 3.37 -10.91
N PRO A 233 -2.94 4.22 -10.61
CA PRO A 233 -3.45 5.23 -11.55
C PRO A 233 -2.40 6.24 -12.02
N GLU A 234 -1.37 6.52 -11.22
CA GLU A 234 -0.26 7.41 -11.61
C GLU A 234 0.50 6.90 -12.86
N THR A 235 0.60 5.58 -13.04
CA THR A 235 1.21 4.98 -14.23
C THR A 235 0.38 5.29 -15.49
N CYS A 236 -0.95 5.35 -15.34
CA CYS A 236 -1.85 5.75 -16.42
C CYS A 236 -1.65 7.22 -16.80
N LEU A 237 -1.50 8.11 -15.81
CA LEU A 237 -1.21 9.53 -16.06
C LEU A 237 0.10 9.71 -16.85
N LYS A 238 1.18 9.03 -16.44
CA LYS A 238 2.46 9.06 -17.18
C LYS A 238 2.35 8.55 -18.61
N LEU A 239 1.56 7.50 -18.84
CA LEU A 239 1.31 6.98 -20.18
C LEU A 239 0.59 8.04 -21.05
N ILE A 240 -0.44 8.69 -20.49
CA ILE A 240 -1.18 9.76 -21.18
C ILE A 240 -0.27 10.94 -21.50
N GLU A 241 0.56 11.38 -20.55
CA GLU A 241 1.57 12.44 -20.76
C GLU A 241 2.54 12.07 -21.88
N THR A 242 3.07 10.84 -21.88
CA THR A 242 4.00 10.36 -22.92
C THR A 242 3.33 10.39 -24.29
N MET A 243 2.08 9.92 -24.40
CA MET A 243 1.33 9.95 -25.66
C MET A 243 1.04 11.38 -26.14
N ALA A 244 0.71 12.29 -25.22
CA ALA A 244 0.48 13.70 -25.54
C ALA A 244 1.75 14.36 -26.09
N ASN A 245 2.90 14.13 -25.45
CA ASN A 245 4.20 14.63 -25.91
C ASN A 245 4.56 14.10 -27.31
N GLN A 246 4.26 12.84 -27.59
CA GLN A 246 4.46 12.25 -28.92
C GLN A 246 3.59 12.94 -29.99
N ILE A 247 2.31 13.22 -29.69
CA ILE A 247 1.43 13.93 -30.64
C ILE A 247 1.93 15.35 -30.89
N ILE A 248 2.32 16.08 -29.83
CA ILE A 248 2.84 17.45 -29.95
C ILE A 248 4.10 17.48 -30.80
N SER A 249 5.05 16.59 -30.55
CA SER A 249 6.30 16.52 -31.32
C SER A 249 6.06 16.14 -32.78
N MET A 250 5.11 15.25 -33.06
CA MET A 250 4.73 14.87 -34.42
C MET A 250 4.09 16.05 -35.18
N ASN A 251 3.19 16.79 -34.53
CA ASN A 251 2.58 17.99 -35.11
C ASN A 251 3.62 19.08 -35.40
N ALA A 252 4.57 19.33 -34.49
CA ALA A 252 5.62 20.32 -34.69
C ALA A 252 6.49 20.01 -35.91
N ARG A 253 6.79 18.73 -36.16
CA ARG A 253 7.55 18.29 -37.35
C ARG A 253 6.76 18.50 -38.65
N LEU A 254 5.46 18.24 -38.64
CA LEU A 254 4.58 18.50 -39.80
C LEU A 254 4.52 20.00 -40.13
N SER A 255 4.31 20.86 -39.13
CA SER A 255 4.26 22.31 -39.35
C SER A 255 5.56 22.90 -39.90
N ASN A 256 6.71 22.39 -39.48
CA ASN A 256 8.00 22.82 -40.03
C ASN A 256 8.22 22.31 -41.46
N SER A 257 7.76 21.10 -41.78
CA SER A 257 7.87 20.56 -43.14
C SER A 257 7.02 21.32 -44.17
N GLU A 258 5.91 21.96 -43.76
CA GLU A 258 5.11 22.81 -44.66
C GLU A 258 5.77 24.18 -44.95
N GLN A 259 6.67 24.65 -44.07
CA GLN A 259 7.38 25.92 -44.28
C GLN A 259 8.58 25.80 -45.23
N ASP A 260 9.17 24.60 -45.37
CA ASP A 260 10.31 24.37 -46.27
C ASP A 260 9.91 24.23 -47.76
N PHE A 261 8.61 24.24 -48.07
CA PHE A 261 8.07 24.17 -49.44
C PHE A 261 7.60 25.52 -50.02
N TYR A 262 7.81 26.64 -49.30
CA TYR A 262 7.51 28.01 -49.76
C TYR A 262 8.75 28.88 -49.81
#